data_AF-A0A7S4SKJ7-F1
#
_entry.id   AF-A0A7S4SKJ7-F1
#
_cell.length_a   1.000
_cell.length_b   1.000
_cell.length_c   1.000
_cell.angle_alpha   90.00
_cell.angle_beta   90.00
_cell.angle_gamma   90.00
#
_symmetry.space_group_name_H-M   'P 1'
#
loop_
_entity.id
_entity.type
_entity.pdbx_description
1 polymer ?
#
loop_
_entity_poly.entity_id
_entity_poly.type
_entity_poly.pdbx_seq_one_letter_code
_entity_poly.pdbx_strand_id
1 'polypeptide(L)'
;AGRCRNLRFIILISYVSLLEDRGRAMRSILRLTRSFSKDFSKEKKSFMFIFTHTNEIQGIPDSIEGAKASVRGEIVRIMNGKPDEETLEVLKFIELSLRKNYPFANVFLPLRTDARKLVEMIHKYLTPVKG
;
A
#
# COMPACT_ATOMS: atom_id res chain seq x y z
N ALA A 1 19.77 -3.86 16.88
CA ALA A 1 18.38 -3.63 16.45
C ALA A 1 18.20 -2.12 16.27
N GLY A 2 17.62 -1.62 15.17
CA GLY A 2 17.39 -0.16 15.02
C GLY A 2 17.30 0.45 13.61
N ARG A 3 17.31 -0.33 12.51
CA ARG A 3 17.44 0.23 11.14
C ARG A 3 16.22 1.02 10.63
N CYS A 4 15.01 0.85 11.19
CA CYS A 4 13.80 1.50 10.67
C CYS A 4 13.36 2.78 11.37
N ARG A 5 13.92 3.16 12.53
CA ARG A 5 13.40 4.31 13.31
C ARG A 5 13.38 5.61 12.49
N ASN A 6 14.37 5.80 11.61
CA ASN A 6 14.55 7.02 10.81
C ASN A 6 14.31 6.83 9.31
N LEU A 7 14.02 5.60 8.84
CA LEU A 7 13.78 5.32 7.42
C LEU A 7 12.30 5.13 7.15
N ARG A 8 11.87 5.59 5.98
CA ARG A 8 10.48 5.53 5.54
C ARG A 8 10.45 5.05 4.10
N PHE A 9 9.46 4.23 3.80
CA PHE A 9 9.39 3.51 2.55
C PHE A 9 8.07 3.84 1.86
N ILE A 10 8.16 4.27 0.61
CA ILE A 10 7.02 4.36 -0.29
C ILE A 10 7.14 3.18 -1.25
N ILE A 11 6.14 2.31 -1.22
CA ILE A 11 6.08 1.13 -2.08
C ILE A 11 5.04 1.41 -3.15
N LEU A 12 5.50 1.61 -4.39
CA LEU A 12 4.62 1.73 -5.55
C LEU A 12 4.25 0.33 -6.02
N ILE A 13 2.95 0.06 -6.12
CA ILE A 13 2.41 -1.24 -6.52
C ILE A 13 1.62 -1.05 -7.81
N SER A 14 2.07 -1.66 -8.90
CA SER A 14 1.25 -1.76 -10.11
C SER A 14 0.01 -2.59 -9.81
N TYR A 15 -1.18 -1.99 -9.96
CA TYR A 15 -2.43 -2.69 -9.78
C TYR A 15 -2.65 -3.78 -10.84
N VAL A 16 -2.14 -3.55 -12.07
CA VAL A 16 -2.15 -4.56 -13.14
C VAL A 16 -1.41 -5.82 -12.70
N SER A 17 -0.20 -5.68 -12.14
CA SER A 17 0.59 -6.81 -11.65
C SER A 17 -0.08 -7.55 -10.48
N LEU A 18 -0.87 -6.83 -9.66
CA LEU A 18 -1.65 -7.45 -8.58
C LEU A 18 -2.77 -8.35 -9.13
N LEU A 19 -3.39 -7.96 -10.25
CA LEU A 19 -4.47 -8.73 -10.88
C LEU A 19 -3.96 -9.97 -11.61
N GLU A 20 -2.83 -9.85 -12.32
CA GLU A 20 -2.27 -10.93 -13.14
C GLU A 20 -1.71 -12.09 -12.30
N ASP A 21 -0.91 -11.80 -11.26
CA ASP A 21 -0.33 -12.80 -10.37
C ASP A 21 -0.35 -12.30 -8.93
N ARG A 22 -1.57 -12.31 -8.36
CA ARG A 22 -1.90 -11.97 -6.97
C ARG A 22 -0.89 -12.50 -5.96
N GLY A 23 -0.54 -13.79 -6.09
CA GLY A 23 0.33 -14.48 -5.15
C GLY A 23 1.78 -14.00 -5.26
N ARG A 24 2.32 -13.91 -6.47
CA ARG A 24 3.72 -13.48 -6.69
C ARG A 24 3.91 -12.00 -6.38
N ALA A 25 2.96 -11.15 -6.73
CA ALA A 25 3.00 -9.72 -6.42
C ALA A 25 3.08 -9.49 -4.90
N MET A 26 2.21 -10.14 -4.13
CA MET A 26 2.20 -10.00 -2.67
C MET A 26 3.44 -10.58 -2.00
N ARG A 27 3.92 -11.74 -2.44
CA ARG A 27 5.20 -12.30 -1.95
C ARG A 27 6.38 -11.36 -2.23
N SER A 28 6.35 -10.66 -3.36
CA SER A 28 7.39 -9.68 -3.71
C SER A 28 7.33 -8.45 -2.81
N ILE A 29 6.13 -7.94 -2.54
CA ILE A 29 5.90 -6.84 -1.59
C ILE A 29 6.40 -7.23 -0.19
N LEU A 30 6.07 -8.43 0.29
CA LEU A 30 6.56 -8.92 1.57
C LEU A 30 8.06 -9.04 1.65
N ARG A 31 8.68 -9.66 0.62
CA ARG A 31 10.14 -9.82 0.56
C ARG A 31 10.82 -8.46 0.61
N LEU A 32 10.27 -7.47 -0.08
CA LEU A 32 10.74 -6.09 -0.04
C LEU A 32 10.60 -5.49 1.36
N THR A 33 9.41 -5.55 1.97
CA THR A 33 9.17 -5.08 3.34
C THR A 33 10.13 -5.71 4.36
N ARG A 34 10.39 -7.01 4.24
CA ARG A 34 11.32 -7.78 5.10
C ARG A 34 12.79 -7.40 4.94
N SER A 35 13.18 -6.96 3.75
CA SER A 35 14.55 -6.46 3.54
C SER A 35 14.83 -5.21 4.37
N PHE A 36 13.78 -4.48 4.76
CA PHE A 36 13.87 -3.26 5.54
C PHE A 36 13.51 -3.45 7.01
N SER A 37 12.45 -4.20 7.32
CA SER A 37 12.02 -4.46 8.71
C SER A 37 12.01 -5.95 9.05
N LYS A 38 12.61 -6.29 10.19
CA LYS A 38 12.52 -7.64 10.78
C LYS A 38 11.16 -7.92 11.43
N ASP A 39 10.45 -6.87 11.84
CA ASP A 39 9.16 -6.94 12.54
C ASP A 39 8.23 -5.91 11.91
N PHE A 40 7.44 -6.35 10.93
CA PHE A 40 6.52 -5.46 10.22
C PHE A 40 5.51 -4.84 11.18
N SER A 41 4.99 -5.59 12.15
CA SER A 41 3.98 -5.09 13.07
C SER A 41 4.42 -3.85 13.84
N LYS A 42 5.67 -3.84 14.31
CA LYS A 42 6.27 -2.70 15.02
C LYS A 42 6.56 -1.52 14.11
N GLU A 43 6.96 -1.77 12.86
CA GLU A 43 7.47 -0.76 11.94
C GLU A 43 6.49 -0.38 10.82
N LYS A 44 5.27 -0.93 10.79
CA LYS A 44 4.28 -0.76 9.70
C LYS A 44 3.96 0.69 9.35
N LYS A 45 4.04 1.59 10.33
CA LYS A 45 3.84 3.04 10.14
C LYS A 45 4.96 3.73 9.36
N SER A 46 6.09 3.04 9.16
CA SER A 46 7.19 3.50 8.31
C SER A 46 6.96 3.23 6.83
N PHE A 47 5.87 2.53 6.48
CA PHE A 47 5.54 2.15 5.11
C PHE A 47 4.29 2.86 4.62
N MET A 48 4.33 3.31 3.37
CA MET A 48 3.17 3.80 2.61
C MET A 48 3.07 3.01 1.31
N PHE A 49 1.92 2.39 1.07
CA PHE A 49 1.64 1.61 -0.13
C PHE A 49 0.81 2.45 -1.12
N ILE A 50 1.34 2.71 -2.30
CA ILE A 50 0.65 3.51 -3.33
C ILE A 50 0.37 2.61 -4.53
N PHE A 51 -0.90 2.38 -4.81
CA PHE A 51 -1.32 1.60 -5.97
C PHE A 51 -1.38 2.49 -7.21
N THR A 52 -0.72 2.06 -8.27
CA THR A 52 -0.61 2.79 -9.55
C THR A 52 -1.31 2.01 -10.67
N HIS A 53 -1.55 2.68 -11.80
CA HIS A 53 -2.10 2.06 -13.02
C HIS A 53 -3.50 1.44 -12.86
N THR A 54 -4.29 1.87 -11.87
CA THR A 54 -5.70 1.42 -11.75
C THR A 54 -6.55 1.91 -12.93
N ASN A 55 -6.16 3.02 -13.56
CA ASN A 55 -6.79 3.58 -14.77
C ASN A 55 -6.51 2.77 -16.06
N GLU A 56 -5.59 1.82 -16.03
CA GLU A 56 -5.28 0.96 -17.19
C GLU A 56 -6.21 -0.25 -17.28
N ILE A 57 -7.01 -0.50 -16.23
CA ILE A 57 -7.92 -1.63 -16.16
C ILE A 57 -9.34 -1.20 -16.53
N GLN A 58 -9.91 -1.84 -17.56
CA GLN A 58 -11.29 -1.61 -17.96
C GLN A 58 -12.25 -1.97 -16.83
N GLY A 59 -13.23 -1.08 -16.57
CA GLY A 59 -14.26 -1.28 -15.54
C GLY A 59 -13.90 -0.76 -14.15
N ILE A 60 -12.70 -0.23 -13.94
CA ILE A 60 -12.39 0.52 -12.72
C ILE A 60 -12.86 1.97 -12.88
N PRO A 61 -13.61 2.52 -11.91
CA PRO A 61 -14.03 3.91 -12.00
C PRO A 61 -12.84 4.88 -12.01
N ASP A 62 -12.90 5.89 -12.87
CA ASP A 62 -11.90 6.98 -12.97
C ASP A 62 -12.11 8.04 -11.86
N SER A 63 -12.21 7.57 -10.62
CA SER A 63 -12.24 8.38 -9.41
C SER A 63 -11.30 7.78 -8.36
N ILE A 64 -10.76 8.63 -7.48
CA ILE A 64 -9.85 8.17 -6.41
C ILE A 64 -10.57 7.15 -5.51
N GLU A 65 -11.82 7.43 -5.16
CA GLU A 65 -12.66 6.60 -4.30
C GLU A 65 -13.01 5.28 -4.97
N GLY A 66 -13.34 5.29 -6.26
CA GLY A 66 -13.63 4.09 -7.04
C GLY A 66 -12.40 3.20 -7.22
N ALA A 67 -11.25 3.79 -7.53
CA ALA A 67 -9.98 3.08 -7.60
C ALA A 67 -9.61 2.46 -6.23
N LYS A 68 -9.74 3.21 -5.13
CA LYS A 68 -9.54 2.68 -3.77
C LYS A 68 -10.47 1.52 -3.46
N ALA A 69 -11.75 1.60 -3.83
CA ALA A 69 -12.71 0.54 -3.61
C ALA A 69 -12.33 -0.73 -4.40
N SER A 70 -11.90 -0.58 -5.65
CA SER A 70 -11.43 -1.70 -6.49
C SER A 70 -10.18 -2.37 -5.91
N VAL A 71 -9.17 -1.58 -5.52
CA VAL A 71 -7.97 -2.09 -4.84
C VAL A 71 -8.35 -2.83 -3.57
N ARG A 72 -9.19 -2.24 -2.72
CA ARG A 72 -9.63 -2.87 -1.47
C ARG A 72 -10.35 -4.20 -1.72
N GLY A 73 -11.25 -4.25 -2.70
CA GLY A 73 -11.95 -5.48 -3.08
C GLY A 73 -10.97 -6.59 -3.48
N GLU A 74 -9.92 -6.23 -4.20
CA GLU A 74 -8.88 -7.16 -4.61
C GLU A 74 -8.02 -7.64 -3.44
N ILE A 75 -7.62 -6.75 -2.54
CA ILE A 75 -6.92 -7.11 -1.30
C ILE A 75 -7.74 -8.11 -0.47
N VAL A 76 -9.05 -7.88 -0.33
CA VAL A 76 -9.96 -8.81 0.38
C VAL A 76 -10.03 -10.17 -0.32
N ARG A 77 -10.09 -10.21 -1.65
CA ARG A 77 -10.06 -11.47 -2.41
C ARG A 77 -8.77 -12.25 -2.15
N ILE A 78 -7.62 -11.57 -2.11
CA ILE A 78 -6.33 -12.21 -1.81
C ILE A 78 -6.33 -12.77 -0.38
N MET A 79 -6.85 -12.01 0.60
CA MET A 79 -6.97 -12.47 1.98
C MET A 79 -7.85 -13.73 2.10
N ASN A 80 -8.93 -13.82 1.34
CA ASN A 80 -9.81 -14.99 1.31
C ASN A 80 -9.14 -16.23 0.67
N GLY A 81 -8.08 -16.03 -0.11
CA GLY A 81 -7.22 -17.09 -0.67
C GLY A 81 -6.32 -17.79 0.35
N LYS A 82 -6.51 -17.54 1.66
CA LYS A 82 -5.74 -18.13 2.77
C LYS A 82 -4.21 -17.98 2.59
N PRO A 83 -3.70 -16.74 2.45
CA PRO A 83 -2.27 -16.52 2.37
C PRO A 83 -1.60 -16.85 3.71
N ASP A 84 -0.26 -16.95 3.71
CA ASP A 84 0.50 -17.11 4.96
C ASP A 84 0.28 -15.93 5.92
N GLU A 85 0.59 -16.16 7.20
CA GLU A 85 0.30 -15.22 8.30
C GLU A 85 0.90 -13.84 8.09
N GLU A 86 2.10 -13.78 7.52
CA GLU A 86 2.83 -12.53 7.30
C GLU A 86 2.25 -11.76 6.13
N THR A 87 1.93 -12.45 5.03
CA THR A 87 1.18 -11.85 3.91
C THR A 87 -0.13 -11.29 4.43
N LEU A 88 -0.84 -12.06 5.27
CA LEU A 88 -2.11 -11.65 5.84
C LEU A 88 -1.98 -10.39 6.70
N GLU A 89 -0.90 -10.25 7.46
CA GLU A 89 -0.65 -9.04 8.27
C GLU A 89 -0.51 -7.79 7.40
N VAL A 90 0.29 -7.84 6.33
CA VAL A 90 0.45 -6.72 5.39
C VAL A 90 -0.86 -6.40 4.68
N LEU A 91 -1.58 -7.41 4.21
CA LEU A 91 -2.89 -7.23 3.56
C LEU A 91 -3.91 -6.58 4.50
N LYS A 92 -3.99 -7.02 5.77
CA LYS A 92 -4.86 -6.40 6.78
C LYS A 92 -4.50 -4.94 7.02
N PHE A 93 -3.22 -4.61 7.06
CA PHE A 93 -2.77 -3.23 7.23
C PHE A 93 -3.16 -2.34 6.05
N ILE A 94 -2.99 -2.83 4.82
CA ILE A 94 -3.39 -2.14 3.58
C ILE A 94 -4.91 -1.99 3.54
N GLU A 95 -5.68 -3.07 3.76
CA GLU A 95 -7.16 -3.05 3.77
C GLU A 95 -7.68 -2.01 4.75
N LEU A 96 -7.19 -2.06 5.99
CA LEU A 96 -7.61 -1.15 7.04
C LEU A 96 -7.31 0.29 6.66
N SER A 97 -6.14 0.53 6.07
CA SER A 97 -5.71 1.87 5.67
C SER A 97 -6.58 2.43 4.54
N LEU A 98 -6.91 1.63 3.53
CA LEU A 98 -7.84 2.02 2.47
C LEU A 98 -9.25 2.26 3.01
N ARG A 99 -9.75 1.38 3.88
CA ARG A 99 -11.11 1.45 4.44
C ARG A 99 -11.31 2.64 5.39
N LYS A 100 -10.31 2.97 6.20
CA LYS A 100 -10.35 4.08 7.16
C LYS A 100 -9.74 5.37 6.61
N ASN A 101 -9.31 5.36 5.34
CA ASN A 101 -8.62 6.47 4.69
C ASN A 101 -7.38 6.95 5.49
N TYR A 102 -6.64 6.01 6.07
CA TYR A 102 -5.37 6.29 6.74
C TYR A 102 -4.25 6.52 5.72
N PRO A 103 -3.22 7.31 6.08
CA PRO A 103 -2.18 7.74 5.15
C PRO A 103 -1.17 6.64 4.80
N PHE A 104 -1.45 5.37 5.08
CA PHE A 104 -0.50 4.27 4.85
C PHE A 104 -0.83 3.43 3.62
N ALA A 105 -2.00 3.63 3.00
CA ALA A 105 -2.33 3.07 1.70
C ALA A 105 -3.16 4.05 0.89
N ASN A 106 -2.81 4.26 -0.37
CA ASN A 106 -3.52 5.17 -1.27
C ASN A 106 -3.41 4.71 -2.73
N VAL A 107 -4.10 5.41 -3.63
CA VAL A 107 -4.01 5.23 -5.09
C VAL A 107 -3.40 6.46 -5.72
N PHE A 108 -2.68 6.26 -6.83
CA PHE A 108 -2.17 7.33 -7.68
C PHE A 108 -2.80 7.21 -9.06
N LEU A 109 -3.52 8.27 -9.44
CA LEU A 109 -4.16 8.46 -10.74
C LEU A 109 -3.56 9.73 -11.37
N PRO A 110 -2.75 9.65 -12.44
CA PRO A 110 -1.98 10.78 -12.97
C PRO A 110 -2.77 12.08 -13.22
N LEU A 111 -4.05 11.99 -13.58
CA LEU A 111 -4.91 13.14 -13.88
C LEU A 111 -5.94 13.48 -12.77
N ARG A 112 -6.01 12.67 -11.71
CA ARG A 112 -6.96 12.86 -10.59
C ARG A 112 -6.27 13.08 -9.26
N THR A 113 -5.03 12.63 -9.13
CA THR A 113 -4.22 12.85 -7.94
C THR A 113 -3.59 14.22 -7.97
N ASP A 114 -3.95 15.05 -7.00
CA ASP A 114 -3.21 16.27 -6.69
C ASP A 114 -1.82 15.89 -6.15
N ALA A 115 -0.81 15.98 -7.00
CA ALA A 115 0.56 15.60 -6.67
C ALA A 115 1.13 16.41 -5.50
N ARG A 116 0.74 17.69 -5.34
CA ARG A 116 1.19 18.52 -4.21
C ARG A 116 0.62 17.97 -2.90
N LYS A 117 -0.68 17.70 -2.85
CA LYS A 117 -1.32 17.09 -1.67
C LYS A 117 -0.74 15.71 -1.34
N LEU A 118 -0.40 14.90 -2.35
CA LEU A 118 0.24 13.60 -2.14
C LEU A 118 1.62 13.77 -1.49
N VAL A 119 2.44 14.70 -2.01
CA VAL A 119 3.76 15.03 -1.46
C VAL A 119 3.63 15.58 -0.03
N GLU A 120 2.69 16.49 0.22
CA GLU A 120 2.42 17.02 1.56
C GLU A 120 2.01 15.92 2.55
N MET A 121 1.16 14.97 2.12
CA MET A 121 0.78 13.82 2.93
C MET A 121 1.98 12.92 3.24
N ILE A 122 2.82 12.64 2.23
CA ILE A 122 4.08 11.91 2.40
C ILE A 122 4.96 12.59 3.45
N HIS A 123 5.19 13.89 3.31
CA HIS A 123 5.97 14.64 4.30
C HIS A 123 5.31 14.61 5.68
N LYS A 124 4.02 14.88 5.79
CA LYS A 124 3.33 14.96 7.09
C LYS A 124 3.37 13.65 7.87
N TYR A 125 3.16 12.52 7.21
CA TYR A 125 2.96 11.24 7.88
C TYR A 125 4.18 10.34 7.90
N LEU A 126 5.17 10.60 7.03
CA LEU A 126 6.42 9.85 7.02
C LEU A 126 7.57 10.64 7.66
N THR A 127 7.57 11.98 7.71
CA THR A 127 8.66 12.70 8.39
C THR A 127 8.67 12.37 9.89
N PRO A 128 9.82 11.98 10.47
CA PRO A 128 9.93 11.79 11.91
C PRO A 128 9.55 13.07 12.65
N VAL A 129 8.69 12.97 13.66
CA VAL A 129 8.55 14.05 14.64
C VAL A 129 9.90 14.15 15.35
N LYS A 130 10.56 15.32 15.29
CA LYS A 130 11.75 15.57 16.09
C LYS A 130 11.32 15.39 17.56
N GLY A 131 11.79 14.29 18.17
CA GLY A 131 11.70 14.08 19.61
C GLY A 131 12.72 14.93 20.33
#